data_AF-A0A2D6UII2-F1
#
_entry.id   AF-A0A2D6UII2-F1
#
_cell.length_a   1.000
_cell.length_b   1.000
_cell.length_c   1.000
_cell.angle_alpha   90.00
_cell.angle_beta   90.00
_cell.angle_gamma   90.00
#
_symmetry.space_group_name_H-M   'P 1'
#
loop_
_entity.id
_entity.type
_entity.pdbx_description
1 polymer ?
#
loop_
_entity_poly.entity_id
_entity_poly.type
_entity_poly.pdbx_seq_one_letter_code
_entity_poly.pdbx_strand_id
1 'polypeptide(L)'
;MIKAFLVTLFMLPALLLAEERDIAYEKINTVLNVDTQSPLLQVKLAVDISDASLPFEEVQIWLVQNDEVVAEIFVDPADGTIELPTLTEREARRHTLRINQPEELVQISFGVTVLPPPNAAMRYRELFYLVDDANLFIKAMAGAMAFLAPKVDTLKFHFAEAATITIKSVPEPLTFETGRDNSILIKQSSKLMEENPMVVFSMIPAAIEPLE
;
A
#
# COMPACT_ATOMS: atom_id res chain seq x y z
N MET A 1 -59.11 39.36 10.93
CA MET A 1 -58.46 38.03 10.87
C MET A 1 -58.25 37.69 9.40
N ILE A 2 -57.00 37.54 8.96
CA ILE A 2 -56.49 36.53 8.02
C ILE A 2 -54.96 36.66 8.04
N LYS A 3 -54.32 35.49 8.05
CA LYS A 3 -52.98 35.19 8.51
C LYS A 3 -51.89 35.73 7.60
N ALA A 4 -50.78 36.12 8.22
CA ALA A 4 -49.47 36.17 7.58
C ALA A 4 -49.14 34.80 6.95
N PHE A 5 -48.57 34.82 5.75
CA PHE A 5 -47.83 33.68 5.22
C PHE A 5 -46.48 34.19 4.74
N LEU A 6 -45.51 34.07 5.65
CA LEU A 6 -44.09 34.22 5.35
C LEU A 6 -43.71 32.97 4.54
N VAL A 7 -43.59 33.10 3.23
CA VAL A 7 -42.95 32.07 2.41
C VAL A 7 -41.46 32.28 2.57
N THR A 8 -40.87 31.63 3.56
CA THR A 8 -39.43 31.44 3.62
C THR A 8 -39.08 30.50 2.48
N LEU A 9 -38.67 31.08 1.35
CA LEU A 9 -38.05 30.35 0.26
C LEU A 9 -36.71 29.82 0.82
N PHE A 10 -36.69 28.55 1.24
CA PHE A 10 -35.43 27.83 1.39
C PHE A 10 -34.85 27.73 -0.02
N MET A 11 -33.98 28.69 -0.34
CA MET A 11 -32.95 28.48 -1.36
C MET A 11 -32.11 27.31 -0.85
N LEU A 12 -32.42 26.09 -1.28
CA LEU A 12 -31.41 25.04 -1.32
C LEU A 12 -30.30 25.63 -2.19
N PRO A 13 -29.09 25.89 -1.64
CA PRO A 13 -27.98 26.18 -2.51
C PRO A 13 -27.91 24.98 -3.46
N ALA A 14 -27.90 25.27 -4.76
CA ALA A 14 -27.50 24.28 -5.75
C ALA A 14 -26.10 23.87 -5.33
N LEU A 15 -25.99 22.77 -4.58
CA LEU A 15 -24.78 21.98 -4.53
C LEU A 15 -24.49 21.75 -6.01
N LEU A 16 -23.41 22.36 -6.50
CA LEU A 16 -22.70 21.80 -7.63
C LEU A 16 -22.67 20.31 -7.33
N LEU A 17 -23.34 19.50 -8.15
CA LEU A 17 -23.12 18.07 -8.12
C LEU A 17 -21.65 17.94 -8.47
N ALA A 18 -20.80 17.85 -7.45
CA ALA A 18 -19.46 17.33 -7.63
C ALA A 18 -19.67 16.01 -8.34
N GLU A 19 -18.98 15.83 -9.47
CA GLU A 19 -19.20 14.69 -10.34
C GLU A 19 -18.86 13.43 -9.56
N GLU A 20 -19.88 12.82 -8.96
CA GLU A 20 -19.73 11.59 -8.18
C GLU A 20 -19.27 10.49 -9.12
N ARG A 21 -18.28 9.72 -8.69
CA ARG A 21 -17.75 8.62 -9.48
C ARG A 21 -17.72 7.33 -8.68
N ASP A 22 -17.99 6.24 -9.39
CA ASP A 22 -17.98 4.89 -8.84
C ASP A 22 -16.79 4.10 -9.39
N ILE A 23 -16.00 3.54 -8.47
CA ILE A 23 -14.89 2.65 -8.77
C ILE A 23 -15.30 1.22 -8.40
N ALA A 24 -15.12 0.27 -9.32
CA ALA A 24 -15.40 -1.13 -9.04
C ALA A 24 -14.51 -1.65 -7.90
N TYR A 25 -15.12 -2.15 -6.82
CA TYR A 25 -14.38 -2.53 -5.61
C TYR A 25 -13.51 -3.77 -5.82
N GLU A 26 -13.85 -4.63 -6.79
CA GLU A 26 -13.11 -5.88 -7.05
C GLU A 26 -11.60 -5.65 -7.26
N LYS A 27 -11.23 -4.57 -7.98
CA LYS A 27 -9.84 -4.30 -8.34
C LYS A 27 -9.03 -3.89 -7.12
N ILE A 28 -9.61 -3.02 -6.29
CA ILE A 28 -9.01 -2.57 -5.03
C ILE A 28 -8.87 -3.78 -4.10
N ASN A 29 -9.94 -4.59 -3.99
CA ASN A 29 -9.99 -5.74 -3.10
C ASN A 29 -8.97 -6.84 -3.45
N THR A 30 -8.62 -7.01 -4.73
CA THR A 30 -7.53 -7.93 -5.14
C THR A 30 -6.20 -7.54 -4.52
N VAL A 31 -5.91 -6.24 -4.43
CA VAL A 31 -4.65 -5.74 -3.85
C VAL A 31 -4.72 -5.75 -2.32
N LEU A 32 -5.86 -5.39 -1.73
CA LEU A 32 -6.07 -5.41 -0.27
C LEU A 32 -5.94 -6.81 0.35
N ASN A 33 -6.31 -7.86 -0.40
CA ASN A 33 -6.25 -9.25 0.07
C ASN A 33 -4.96 -9.98 -0.32
N VAL A 34 -3.91 -9.26 -0.73
CA VAL A 34 -2.59 -9.89 -0.90
C VAL A 34 -2.12 -10.41 0.46
N ASP A 35 -1.96 -11.73 0.57
CA ASP A 35 -1.52 -12.40 1.79
C ASP A 35 0.00 -12.25 1.96
N THR A 36 0.41 -11.24 2.72
CA THR A 36 1.81 -10.88 2.94
C THR A 36 2.40 -11.60 4.15
N GLN A 37 3.65 -12.03 4.07
CA GLN A 37 4.36 -12.70 5.16
C GLN A 37 5.43 -11.82 5.82
N SER A 38 5.92 -10.80 5.14
CA SER A 38 7.01 -9.97 5.62
C SER A 38 6.57 -9.08 6.77
N PRO A 39 7.31 -9.05 7.89
CA PRO A 39 7.08 -8.08 8.95
C PRO A 39 7.58 -6.67 8.58
N LEU A 40 8.21 -6.52 7.42
CA LEU A 40 8.83 -5.28 6.95
C LEU A 40 7.99 -4.58 5.89
N LEU A 41 6.80 -5.08 5.56
CA LEU A 41 5.94 -4.49 4.54
C LEU A 41 4.73 -3.87 5.22
N GLN A 42 4.48 -2.61 4.93
CA GLN A 42 3.28 -1.90 5.35
C GLN A 42 2.52 -1.43 4.12
N VAL A 43 1.26 -1.85 4.02
CA VAL A 43 0.33 -1.34 3.03
C VAL A 43 -0.41 -0.14 3.60
N LYS A 44 -0.49 0.93 2.82
CA LYS A 44 -1.25 2.14 3.14
C LYS A 44 -2.08 2.55 1.93
N LEU A 45 -3.34 2.90 2.15
CA LEU A 45 -4.15 3.55 1.14
C LEU A 45 -4.35 4.99 1.54
N ALA A 46 -4.29 5.87 0.57
CA ALA A 46 -4.53 7.28 0.77
C ALA A 46 -5.32 7.87 -0.38
N VAL A 47 -5.90 9.03 -0.11
CA VAL A 47 -6.47 9.92 -1.09
C VAL A 47 -5.36 10.86 -1.54
N ASP A 48 -5.11 10.91 -2.84
CA ASP A 48 -4.23 11.91 -3.45
C ASP A 48 -5.10 13.02 -4.06
N ILE A 49 -4.88 14.26 -3.64
CA ILE A 49 -5.61 15.42 -4.14
C ILE A 49 -4.70 16.24 -5.05
N SER A 50 -5.13 16.42 -6.31
CA SER A 50 -4.39 17.18 -7.32
C SER A 50 -4.54 18.70 -7.16
N ASP A 51 -5.64 19.16 -6.58
CA ASP A 51 -5.93 20.58 -6.35
C ASP A 51 -5.62 20.97 -4.90
N ALA A 52 -4.55 21.74 -4.69
CA ALA A 52 -4.11 22.18 -3.38
C ALA A 52 -5.13 23.05 -2.62
N SER A 53 -6.20 23.51 -3.26
CA SER A 53 -7.29 24.25 -2.63
C SER A 53 -8.40 23.36 -2.05
N LEU A 54 -8.46 22.08 -2.43
CA LEU A 54 -9.43 21.11 -1.91
C LEU A 54 -8.87 20.43 -0.65
N PRO A 55 -9.49 20.63 0.53
CA PRO A 55 -9.07 19.95 1.76
C PRO A 55 -9.58 18.49 1.80
N PHE A 56 -8.91 17.63 2.56
CA PHE A 56 -9.29 16.22 2.71
C PHE A 56 -10.69 16.04 3.31
N GLU A 57 -11.11 16.96 4.19
CA GLU A 57 -12.41 16.95 4.84
C GLU A 57 -13.59 17.15 3.86
N GLU A 58 -13.32 17.68 2.67
CA GLU A 58 -14.32 17.81 1.60
C GLU A 58 -14.42 16.58 0.71
N VAL A 59 -13.52 15.60 0.89
CA VAL A 59 -13.56 14.30 0.21
C VAL A 59 -14.38 13.32 1.04
N GLN A 60 -15.45 12.83 0.45
CA GLN A 60 -16.34 11.82 1.02
C GLN A 60 -16.27 10.56 0.17
N ILE A 61 -16.10 9.43 0.86
CA ILE A 61 -15.94 8.13 0.24
C ILE A 61 -16.95 7.17 0.86
N TRP A 62 -17.66 6.42 0.02
CA TRP A 62 -18.65 5.44 0.47
C TRP A 62 -18.43 4.09 -0.20
N LEU A 63 -18.61 3.04 0.59
CA LEU A 63 -18.83 1.71 0.05
C LEU A 63 -20.31 1.55 -0.26
N VAL A 64 -20.62 1.21 -1.51
CA VAL A 64 -21.99 1.11 -2.03
C VAL A 64 -22.25 -0.32 -2.50
N GLN A 65 -23.45 -0.83 -2.25
CA GLN A 65 -23.94 -2.12 -2.76
C GLN A 65 -25.36 -1.95 -3.31
N ASN A 66 -25.58 -2.29 -4.59
CA ASN A 66 -26.87 -2.11 -5.28
C ASN A 66 -27.43 -0.67 -5.12
N ASP A 67 -26.59 0.35 -5.30
CA ASP A 67 -26.90 1.78 -5.13
C ASP A 67 -27.21 2.25 -3.70
N GLU A 68 -27.13 1.36 -2.70
CA GLU A 68 -27.28 1.71 -1.29
C GLU A 68 -25.90 1.88 -0.63
N VAL A 69 -25.72 2.98 0.11
CA VAL A 69 -24.51 3.19 0.93
C VAL A 69 -24.53 2.20 2.09
N VAL A 70 -23.53 1.32 2.14
CA VAL A 70 -23.38 0.30 3.20
C VAL A 70 -22.33 0.68 4.24
N ALA A 71 -21.37 1.54 3.89
CA ALA A 71 -20.42 2.13 4.82
C ALA A 71 -19.90 3.47 4.30
N GLU A 72 -19.59 4.38 5.22
CA GLU A 72 -18.80 5.57 4.96
C GLU A 72 -17.34 5.28 5.32
N ILE A 73 -16.41 5.69 4.45
CA ILE A 73 -14.97 5.52 4.64
C ILE A 73 -14.40 6.85 5.10
N PHE A 74 -13.81 6.83 6.29
CA PHE A 74 -13.17 8.02 6.87
C PHE A 74 -11.85 8.32 6.14
N VAL A 75 -11.68 9.59 5.76
CA VAL A 75 -10.44 10.15 5.21
C VAL A 75 -9.73 10.91 6.33
N ASP A 76 -8.51 10.52 6.67
CA ASP A 76 -7.71 11.22 7.67
C ASP A 76 -7.33 12.63 7.15
N PRO A 77 -7.73 13.72 7.84
CA PRO A 77 -7.42 15.06 7.39
C PRO A 77 -5.93 15.43 7.47
N ALA A 78 -5.13 14.68 8.22
CA ALA A 78 -3.70 14.97 8.38
C ALA A 78 -2.89 14.57 7.14
N ASP A 79 -3.26 13.46 6.48
CA ASP A 79 -2.45 12.86 5.42
C ASP A 79 -3.25 12.10 4.35
N GLY A 80 -4.58 12.18 4.37
CA GLY A 80 -5.45 11.56 3.39
C GLY A 80 -5.60 10.04 3.54
N THR A 81 -5.07 9.44 4.61
CA THR A 81 -5.13 7.98 4.81
C THR A 81 -6.57 7.49 4.88
N ILE A 82 -6.83 6.33 4.27
CA ILE A 82 -8.11 5.64 4.35
C ILE A 82 -7.91 4.17 4.73
N GLU A 83 -8.90 3.61 5.42
CA GLU A 83 -9.00 2.18 5.68
C GLU A 83 -10.19 1.60 4.94
N LEU A 84 -9.93 0.62 4.06
CA LEU A 84 -10.95 -0.05 3.28
C LEU A 84 -11.14 -1.49 3.79
N PRO A 85 -12.39 -1.97 3.92
CA PRO A 85 -12.64 -3.32 4.40
C PRO A 85 -12.19 -4.38 3.39
N THR A 86 -11.53 -5.43 3.86
CA THR A 86 -11.29 -6.62 3.04
C THR A 86 -12.60 -7.39 2.86
N LEU A 87 -12.95 -7.67 1.60
CA LEU A 87 -14.15 -8.42 1.24
C LEU A 87 -13.78 -9.73 0.54
N THR A 88 -14.67 -10.72 0.58
CA THR A 88 -14.52 -11.89 -0.31
C THR A 88 -14.68 -11.45 -1.76
N GLU A 89 -14.10 -12.18 -2.72
CA GLU A 89 -14.24 -11.82 -4.14
C GLU A 89 -15.69 -11.67 -4.60
N ARG A 90 -16.58 -12.54 -4.09
CA ARG A 90 -18.01 -12.50 -4.44
C ARG A 90 -18.68 -11.24 -3.89
N GLU A 91 -18.30 -10.80 -2.70
CA GLU A 91 -18.78 -9.55 -2.12
C GLU A 91 -18.20 -8.38 -2.88
N ALA A 92 -16.89 -8.33 -3.11
CA ALA A 92 -16.22 -7.23 -3.81
C ALA A 92 -16.83 -6.95 -5.21
N ARG A 93 -17.20 -8.00 -5.96
CA ARG A 93 -17.90 -7.87 -7.26
C ARG A 93 -19.27 -7.19 -7.20
N ARG A 94 -19.87 -7.11 -6.01
CA ARG A 94 -21.18 -6.49 -5.78
C ARG A 94 -21.08 -5.11 -5.14
N HIS A 95 -19.86 -4.63 -4.89
CA HIS A 95 -19.63 -3.33 -4.29
C HIS A 95 -18.93 -2.38 -5.24
N THR A 96 -19.20 -1.10 -5.05
CA THR A 96 -18.47 0.02 -5.65
C THR A 96 -17.99 0.94 -4.56
N LEU A 97 -16.87 1.62 -4.81
CA LEU A 97 -16.40 2.72 -4.00
C LEU A 97 -16.83 4.02 -4.67
N ARG A 98 -17.71 4.77 -4.03
CA ARG A 98 -18.20 6.05 -4.52
C ARG A 98 -17.39 7.18 -3.90
N ILE A 99 -16.98 8.15 -4.71
CA ILE A 99 -16.25 9.34 -4.27
C ILE A 99 -17.01 10.57 -4.75
N ASN A 100 -17.20 11.57 -3.89
CA ASN A 100 -17.87 12.83 -4.22
C ASN A 100 -16.99 13.82 -5.02
N GLN A 101 -15.97 13.33 -5.73
CA GLN A 101 -15.02 14.15 -6.48
C GLN A 101 -14.67 13.46 -7.79
N PRO A 102 -14.44 14.25 -8.87
CA PRO A 102 -14.02 13.71 -10.15
C PRO A 102 -12.59 13.13 -10.11
N GLU A 103 -12.26 12.29 -11.09
CA GLU A 103 -11.00 11.55 -11.15
C GLU A 103 -9.75 12.44 -11.25
N GLU A 104 -9.90 13.58 -11.89
CA GLU A 104 -8.81 14.54 -12.11
C GLU A 104 -8.40 15.23 -10.80
N LEU A 105 -9.33 15.38 -9.87
CA LEU A 105 -9.11 16.07 -8.60
C LEU A 105 -8.67 15.13 -7.48
N VAL A 106 -9.28 13.95 -7.42
CA VAL A 106 -9.07 13.01 -6.31
C VAL A 106 -8.81 11.61 -6.83
N GLN A 107 -7.72 11.00 -6.40
CA GLN A 107 -7.36 9.63 -6.72
C GLN A 107 -7.16 8.81 -5.45
N ILE A 108 -7.34 7.49 -5.55
CA ILE A 108 -6.95 6.58 -4.47
C ILE A 108 -5.60 6.00 -4.83
N SER A 109 -4.62 6.28 -4.00
CA SER A 109 -3.27 5.76 -4.11
C SER A 109 -3.09 4.56 -3.21
N PHE A 110 -2.37 3.57 -3.75
CA PHE A 110 -1.94 2.39 -3.03
C PHE A 110 -0.44 2.49 -2.80
N GLY A 111 -0.04 2.67 -1.55
CA GLY A 111 1.35 2.74 -1.12
C GLY A 111 1.78 1.45 -0.45
N VAL A 112 2.90 0.88 -0.93
CA VAL A 112 3.64 -0.16 -0.20
C VAL A 112 4.90 0.49 0.35
N THR A 113 5.02 0.50 1.68
CA THR A 113 6.20 1.01 2.37
C THR A 113 7.02 -0.16 2.91
N VAL A 114 8.31 -0.17 2.61
CA VAL A 114 9.26 -1.10 3.22
C VAL A 114 9.83 -0.46 4.47
N LEU A 115 9.55 -1.07 5.61
CA LEU A 115 10.05 -0.66 6.91
C LEU A 115 11.49 -1.16 7.12
N PRO A 116 12.33 -0.39 7.83
CA PRO A 116 13.64 -0.88 8.24
C PRO A 116 13.49 -2.07 9.20
N PRO A 117 14.48 -2.98 9.26
CA PRO A 117 14.48 -4.06 10.24
C PRO A 117 14.40 -3.52 11.66
N PRO A 118 13.56 -4.08 12.53
CA PRO A 118 13.40 -3.60 13.90
C PRO A 118 14.66 -3.83 14.75
N ASN A 119 15.54 -4.75 14.34
CA ASN A 119 16.76 -5.11 15.04
C ASN A 119 17.91 -5.36 14.05
N ALA A 120 19.14 -5.27 14.54
CA ALA A 120 20.35 -5.62 13.79
C ALA A 120 20.51 -7.13 13.51
N ALA A 121 19.55 -7.97 13.90
CA ALA A 121 19.53 -9.38 13.56
C ALA A 121 18.09 -9.85 13.27
N MET A 122 17.92 -10.62 12.20
CA MET A 122 16.63 -11.13 11.74
C MET A 122 16.81 -12.50 11.06
N ARG A 123 15.77 -13.32 11.01
CA ARG A 123 15.82 -14.56 10.22
C ARG A 123 15.85 -14.24 8.73
N TYR A 124 16.65 -14.99 7.98
CA TYR A 124 16.77 -14.79 6.52
C TYR A 124 15.41 -14.78 5.85
N ARG A 125 14.51 -15.69 6.25
CA ARG A 125 13.17 -15.79 5.66
C ARG A 125 12.29 -14.57 5.93
N GLU A 126 12.28 -14.07 7.17
CA GLU A 126 11.51 -12.87 7.54
C GLU A 126 11.92 -11.67 6.69
N LEU A 127 13.22 -11.54 6.44
CA LEU A 127 13.77 -10.48 5.61
C LEU A 127 13.40 -10.65 4.13
N PHE A 128 13.55 -11.86 3.60
CA PHE A 128 13.35 -12.14 2.18
C PHE A 128 11.91 -12.44 1.79
N TYR A 129 10.97 -12.54 2.73
CA TYR A 129 9.55 -12.45 2.42
C TYR A 129 9.18 -11.13 1.72
N LEU A 130 9.97 -10.06 1.89
CA LEU A 130 9.81 -8.84 1.09
C LEU A 130 9.85 -9.11 -0.43
N VAL A 131 10.70 -10.03 -0.87
CA VAL A 131 10.79 -10.42 -2.29
C VAL A 131 9.52 -11.15 -2.72
N ASP A 132 9.08 -12.11 -1.91
CA ASP A 132 7.89 -12.90 -2.21
C ASP A 132 6.64 -12.01 -2.25
N ASP A 133 6.47 -11.16 -1.24
CA ASP A 133 5.34 -10.23 -1.12
C ASP A 133 5.34 -9.17 -2.22
N ALA A 134 6.50 -8.60 -2.58
CA ALA A 134 6.60 -7.67 -3.71
C ALA A 134 6.11 -8.32 -5.01
N ASN A 135 6.52 -9.57 -5.27
CA ASN A 135 6.03 -10.33 -6.43
C ASN A 135 4.53 -10.62 -6.35
N LEU A 136 3.97 -10.85 -5.16
CA LEU A 136 2.51 -11.00 -4.98
C LEU A 136 1.76 -9.71 -5.33
N PHE A 137 2.24 -8.54 -4.87
CA PHE A 137 1.66 -7.25 -5.24
C PHE A 137 1.76 -6.98 -6.75
N ILE A 138 2.92 -7.20 -7.35
CA ILE A 138 3.12 -7.06 -8.80
C ILE A 138 2.12 -7.93 -9.56
N LYS A 139 1.95 -9.20 -9.15
CA LYS A 139 0.97 -10.11 -9.75
C LYS A 139 -0.47 -9.62 -9.58
N ALA A 140 -0.83 -9.13 -8.41
CA ALA A 140 -2.17 -8.59 -8.13
C ALA A 140 -2.48 -7.38 -9.03
N MET A 141 -1.52 -6.45 -9.17
CA MET A 141 -1.68 -5.26 -10.01
C MET A 141 -1.68 -5.56 -11.51
N ALA A 142 -0.81 -6.48 -11.97
CA ALA A 142 -0.72 -6.86 -13.39
C ALA A 142 -1.91 -7.73 -13.86
N GLY A 143 -2.62 -8.36 -12.91
CA GLY A 143 -3.79 -9.20 -13.19
C GLY A 143 -3.48 -10.31 -14.20
N ALA A 144 -4.27 -10.38 -15.28
CA ALA A 144 -4.11 -11.39 -16.33
C ALA A 144 -2.75 -11.33 -17.06
N MET A 145 -2.04 -10.20 -17.00
CA MET A 145 -0.75 -9.99 -17.67
C MET A 145 0.45 -10.25 -16.75
N ALA A 146 0.26 -10.83 -15.56
CA ALA A 146 1.32 -11.05 -14.58
C ALA A 146 2.53 -11.86 -15.10
N PHE A 147 2.38 -12.65 -16.16
CA PHE A 147 3.49 -13.38 -16.79
C PHE A 147 4.49 -12.48 -17.54
N LEU A 148 4.11 -11.24 -17.87
CA LEU A 148 4.99 -10.22 -18.45
C LEU A 148 5.56 -9.27 -17.39
N ALA A 149 5.09 -9.37 -16.14
CA ALA A 149 5.49 -8.46 -15.10
C ALA A 149 6.94 -8.75 -14.67
N PRO A 150 7.68 -7.72 -14.25
CA PRO A 150 9.01 -7.89 -13.70
C PRO A 150 9.00 -8.82 -12.49
N LYS A 151 10.11 -9.53 -12.28
CA LYS A 151 10.26 -10.42 -11.14
C LYS A 151 11.34 -9.89 -10.21
N VAL A 152 10.93 -9.51 -9.02
CA VAL A 152 11.83 -9.14 -7.95
C VAL A 152 12.53 -10.40 -7.45
N ASP A 153 13.84 -10.35 -7.30
CA ASP A 153 14.59 -11.45 -6.66
C ASP A 153 15.77 -11.00 -5.80
N THR A 154 16.00 -9.69 -5.70
CA THR A 154 17.13 -9.11 -4.99
C THR A 154 16.64 -8.06 -4.00
N LEU A 155 17.28 -8.00 -2.83
CA LEU A 155 17.12 -6.89 -1.90
C LEU A 155 18.38 -6.03 -1.94
N LYS A 156 18.20 -4.72 -2.12
CA LYS A 156 19.24 -3.72 -1.93
C LYS A 156 19.06 -3.07 -0.56
N PHE A 157 20.13 -3.11 0.23
CA PHE A 157 20.20 -2.53 1.55
C PHE A 157 20.99 -1.24 1.48
N HIS A 158 20.42 -0.15 1.96
CA HIS A 158 21.08 1.15 2.02
C HIS A 158 21.51 1.47 3.45
N PHE A 159 22.74 1.95 3.60
CA PHE A 159 23.31 2.31 4.89
C PHE A 159 23.76 3.77 4.88
N ALA A 160 23.75 4.40 6.05
CA ALA A 160 24.21 5.78 6.20
C ALA A 160 25.74 5.89 6.04
N GLU A 161 26.47 4.82 6.38
CA GLU A 161 27.92 4.72 6.32
C GLU A 161 28.36 3.31 5.90
N ALA A 162 29.67 3.06 5.85
CA ALA A 162 30.20 1.76 5.48
C ALA A 162 29.74 0.68 6.48
N ALA A 163 29.21 -0.42 5.96
CA ALA A 163 28.55 -1.44 6.75
C ALA A 163 28.78 -2.84 6.18
N THR A 164 28.50 -3.85 7.00
CA THR A 164 28.50 -5.27 6.63
C THR A 164 27.19 -5.96 6.98
N ILE A 165 26.86 -6.99 6.18
CA ILE A 165 25.82 -7.97 6.44
C ILE A 165 26.47 -9.35 6.51
N THR A 166 26.23 -10.10 7.58
CA THR A 166 26.68 -11.50 7.72
C THR A 166 25.47 -12.42 7.81
N ILE A 167 25.39 -13.39 6.89
CA ILE A 167 24.43 -14.49 6.93
C ILE A 167 25.13 -15.69 7.57
N LYS A 168 24.65 -16.13 8.74
CA LYS A 168 25.23 -17.25 9.51
C LYS A 168 24.84 -18.62 8.94
N SER A 169 25.10 -18.83 7.65
CA SER A 169 24.85 -20.10 6.96
C SER A 169 25.87 -21.18 7.31
N VAL A 170 25.50 -22.43 7.05
CA VAL A 170 26.32 -23.64 7.26
C VAL A 170 26.71 -24.24 5.89
N PRO A 171 27.99 -24.65 5.70
CA PRO A 171 29.07 -24.75 6.69
C PRO A 171 29.80 -23.44 6.98
N GLU A 172 29.65 -22.43 6.13
CA GLU A 172 30.40 -21.18 6.23
C GLU A 172 29.46 -19.96 6.16
N PRO A 173 29.66 -18.95 7.03
CA PRO A 173 28.92 -17.69 6.94
C PRO A 173 29.26 -16.92 5.66
N LEU A 174 28.26 -16.28 5.07
CA LEU A 174 28.45 -15.33 3.97
C LEU A 174 28.56 -13.92 4.55
N THR A 175 29.59 -13.16 4.18
CA THR A 175 29.75 -11.76 4.59
C THR A 175 29.80 -10.86 3.37
N PHE A 176 29.03 -9.78 3.43
CA PHE A 176 28.93 -8.75 2.41
C PHE A 176 29.33 -7.42 3.03
N GLU A 177 30.01 -6.59 2.26
CA GLU A 177 30.44 -5.25 2.67
C GLU A 177 29.89 -4.22 1.68
N THR A 178 29.60 -3.03 2.17
CA THR A 178 29.07 -1.95 1.36
C THR A 178 30.01 -1.56 0.21
N GLY A 179 29.43 -1.28 -0.95
CA GLY A 179 30.12 -0.64 -2.08
C GLY A 179 30.29 0.88 -1.89
N ARG A 180 30.62 1.59 -2.98
CA ARG A 180 30.85 3.05 -2.97
C ARG A 180 29.60 3.88 -2.64
N ASP A 181 28.41 3.32 -2.83
CA ASP A 181 27.12 3.96 -2.54
C ASP A 181 26.55 3.57 -1.18
N ASN A 182 27.39 3.03 -0.27
CA ASN A 182 26.98 2.50 1.02
C ASN A 182 25.82 1.49 0.93
N SER A 183 25.80 0.68 -0.14
CA SER A 183 24.77 -0.33 -0.35
C SER A 183 25.31 -1.75 -0.48
N ILE A 184 24.46 -2.71 -0.16
CA ILE A 184 24.70 -4.14 -0.34
C ILE A 184 23.52 -4.75 -1.09
N LEU A 185 23.78 -5.52 -2.14
CA LEU A 185 22.76 -6.26 -2.87
C LEU A 185 22.86 -7.75 -2.52
N ILE A 186 21.74 -8.35 -2.14
CA ILE A 186 21.66 -9.78 -1.83
C ILE A 186 20.48 -10.38 -2.59
N LYS A 187 20.79 -11.30 -3.50
CA LYS A 187 19.80 -12.11 -4.22
C LYS A 187 19.17 -13.13 -3.27
N GLN A 188 17.86 -13.33 -3.35
CA GLN A 188 17.15 -14.37 -2.62
C GLN A 188 17.69 -15.76 -3.03
N SER A 189 17.95 -16.60 -2.04
CA SER A 189 18.45 -17.97 -2.24
C SER A 189 17.47 -18.97 -1.66
N SER A 190 16.98 -19.89 -2.48
CA SER A 190 16.08 -20.97 -2.04
C SER A 190 16.70 -21.83 -0.94
N LYS A 191 18.01 -22.12 -1.04
CA LYS A 191 18.75 -22.85 0.00
C LYS A 191 18.72 -22.10 1.33
N LEU A 192 18.95 -20.79 1.32
CA LEU A 192 18.93 -19.97 2.54
C LEU A 192 17.51 -19.74 3.06
N MET A 193 16.50 -19.71 2.20
CA MET A 193 15.10 -19.71 2.61
C MET A 193 14.74 -20.99 3.38
N GLU A 194 15.21 -22.16 2.90
CA GLU A 194 15.02 -23.45 3.56
C GLU A 194 15.78 -23.53 4.89
N GLU A 195 17.09 -23.23 4.87
CA GLU A 195 17.95 -23.24 6.07
C GLU A 195 17.52 -22.20 7.12
N ASN A 196 16.97 -21.08 6.67
CA ASN A 196 16.55 -19.94 7.49
C ASN A 196 17.59 -19.46 8.53
N PRO A 197 18.85 -19.19 8.11
CA PRO A 197 19.90 -18.75 9.02
C PRO A 197 19.60 -17.34 9.58
N MET A 198 20.35 -16.96 10.60
CA MET A 198 20.32 -15.58 11.08
C MET A 198 21.12 -14.67 10.14
N VAL A 199 20.50 -13.55 9.77
CA VAL A 199 21.17 -12.41 9.14
C VAL A 199 21.51 -11.41 10.23
N VAL A 200 22.75 -10.94 10.26
CA VAL A 200 23.24 -9.95 11.21
C VAL A 200 23.77 -8.75 10.44
N PHE A 201 23.25 -7.59 10.76
CA PHE A 201 23.70 -6.31 10.24
C PHE A 201 24.67 -5.69 11.25
N SER A 202 25.77 -5.12 10.76
CA SER A 202 26.65 -4.27 11.59
C SER A 202 25.95 -3.00 12.10
N MET A 203 24.98 -2.48 11.34
CA MET A 203 24.06 -1.41 11.70
C MET A 203 22.71 -1.62 11.00
N ILE A 204 21.62 -1.06 11.52
CA ILE A 204 20.30 -1.18 10.86
C ILE A 204 20.33 -0.43 9.52
N PRO A 205 19.91 -1.05 8.39
CA PRO A 205 19.84 -0.35 7.12
C PRO A 205 18.81 0.79 7.18
N ALA A 206 19.16 1.92 6.59
CA ALA A 206 18.28 3.10 6.52
C ALA A 206 17.09 2.88 5.58
N ALA A 207 17.27 2.05 4.54
CA ALA A 207 16.21 1.64 3.62
C ALA A 207 16.52 0.26 3.02
N ILE A 208 15.46 -0.44 2.61
CA ILE A 208 15.55 -1.70 1.87
C ILE A 208 14.68 -1.55 0.62
N GLU A 209 15.26 -1.87 -0.54
CA GLU A 209 14.61 -1.78 -1.84
C GLU A 209 14.57 -3.17 -2.50
N PRO A 210 13.38 -3.71 -2.82
CA PRO A 210 13.26 -4.90 -3.65
C PRO A 210 13.55 -4.57 -5.12
N LEU A 211 14.42 -5.35 -5.76
CA LEU A 211 14.90 -5.17 -7.13
C LEU A 211 14.77 -6.46 -7.96
N GLU A 212 14.68 -6.27 -9.28
CA GLU A 212 14.81 -7.32 -10.31
C GLU A 212 16.23 -7.90 -10.42
#